data_AF-A0A7R9QZ10-F1
#
_entry.id   AF-A0A7R9QZ10-F1
#
_cell.length_a   1.000
_cell.length_b   1.000
_cell.length_c   1.000
_cell.angle_alpha   90.00
_cell.angle_beta   90.00
_cell.angle_gamma   90.00
#
_symmetry.space_group_name_H-M   'P 1'
#
loop_
_entity.id
_entity.type
_entity.pdbx_description
1 polymer ?
#
loop_
_entity_poly.entity_id
_entity_poly.type
_entity_poly.pdbx_seq_one_letter_code
_entity_poly.pdbx_strand_id
1 'polypeptide(L)'
;MGTADAMDCTAADNPNIHWVEKYRPKQLDQLISHHNIISTLSKFMAEKRLPHLLLYGPPGTGKTSTILSCARQLYSPQQMSSMVLELNASDERGIDVVRGPILNFASTKAVFKSGFKLIILDECDAMTNDA
;
A
#
# COMPACT_ATOMS: atom_id res chain seq x y z
N MET A 1 -24.80 21.39 18.07
CA MET A 1 -23.71 21.86 17.17
C MET A 1 -22.67 20.74 17.13
N GLY A 2 -22.87 19.76 16.27
CA GLY A 2 -21.98 18.61 16.13
C GLY A 2 -22.08 18.14 14.70
N THR A 3 -21.11 18.54 13.87
CA THR A 3 -20.98 18.11 12.49
C THR A 3 -20.63 16.63 12.51
N ALA A 4 -21.59 15.78 12.20
CA ALA A 4 -21.38 14.37 11.96
C ALA A 4 -20.32 14.22 10.86
N ASP A 5 -19.32 13.38 11.14
CA ASP A 5 -18.25 13.01 10.23
C ASP A 5 -18.81 12.64 8.86
N ALA A 6 -18.31 13.34 7.84
CA ALA A 6 -18.60 13.06 6.45
C ALA A 6 -18.12 11.64 6.12
N MET A 7 -19.06 10.71 6.15
CA MET A 7 -18.91 9.36 5.62
C MET A 7 -18.57 9.50 4.14
N ASP A 8 -17.37 9.08 3.76
CA ASP A 8 -16.91 9.06 2.37
C ASP A 8 -17.70 8.01 1.57
N CYS A 9 -18.81 8.45 0.97
CA CYS A 9 -19.84 7.63 0.33
C CYS A 9 -19.51 7.16 -1.10
N THR A 10 -18.28 7.27 -1.61
CA THR A 10 -18.08 7.16 -3.07
C THR A 10 -17.80 5.75 -3.61
N ALA A 11 -17.67 4.72 -2.78
CA ALA A 11 -17.37 3.35 -3.23
C ALA A 11 -18.40 2.27 -2.81
N ALA A 12 -19.39 2.59 -1.98
CA ALA A 12 -20.25 1.58 -1.34
C ALA A 12 -21.42 1.06 -2.22
N ASP A 13 -21.73 1.74 -3.32
CA ASP A 13 -22.98 1.57 -4.09
C ASP A 13 -22.80 0.99 -5.49
N ASN A 14 -21.66 0.34 -5.78
CA ASN A 14 -21.50 -0.41 -7.02
C ASN A 14 -21.95 -1.87 -6.79
N PRO A 15 -23.09 -2.32 -7.37
CA PRO A 15 -23.65 -3.65 -7.11
C PRO A 15 -22.76 -4.81 -7.60
N ASN A 16 -21.72 -4.51 -8.39
CA ASN A 16 -20.77 -5.49 -8.93
C ASN A 16 -19.46 -5.61 -8.15
N ILE A 17 -19.28 -4.90 -7.03
CA ILE A 17 -18.06 -5.06 -6.21
C ILE A 17 -18.13 -6.36 -5.40
N HIS A 18 -17.11 -7.20 -5.56
CA HIS A 18 -16.92 -8.40 -4.75
C HIS A 18 -16.81 -8.03 -3.26
N TRP A 19 -17.44 -8.79 -2.38
CA TRP A 19 -17.44 -8.51 -0.94
C TRP A 19 -16.03 -8.44 -0.35
N VAL A 20 -15.10 -9.23 -0.89
CA VAL A 20 -13.68 -9.21 -0.49
C VAL A 20 -13.07 -7.81 -0.67
N GLU A 21 -13.40 -7.11 -1.76
CA GLU A 21 -12.96 -5.74 -2.00
C GLU A 21 -13.78 -4.72 -1.23
N LYS A 22 -15.09 -4.94 -1.09
CA LYS A 22 -15.99 -4.05 -0.34
C LYS A 22 -15.58 -3.92 1.13
N TYR A 23 -15.18 -5.03 1.74
CA TYR A 23 -14.78 -5.11 3.15
C TYR A 23 -13.26 -5.11 3.34
N ARG A 24 -12.47 -4.82 2.29
CA ARG A 24 -11.01 -4.69 2.41
C ARG A 24 -10.69 -3.57 3.42
N PRO A 25 -9.91 -3.84 4.48
CA PRO A 25 -9.54 -2.85 5.47
C PRO A 25 -8.93 -1.60 4.82
N LYS A 26 -9.42 -0.42 5.19
CA LYS A 26 -8.90 0.86 4.71
C LYS A 26 -7.93 1.53 5.68
N GLN A 27 -8.03 1.16 6.95
CA GLN A 27 -7.24 1.71 8.05
C GLN A 27 -6.52 0.57 8.77
N LEU A 28 -5.37 0.90 9.35
CA LEU A 28 -4.54 -0.06 10.08
C LEU A 28 -5.29 -0.71 11.25
N ASP A 29 -6.14 0.06 11.93
CA ASP A 29 -6.91 -0.39 13.10
C ASP A 29 -8.05 -1.36 12.76
N GLN A 30 -8.42 -1.45 11.47
CA GLN A 30 -9.42 -2.41 10.98
C GLN A 30 -8.83 -3.81 10.74
N LEU A 31 -7.51 -3.95 10.83
CA LEU A 31 -6.84 -5.25 10.75
C LEU A 31 -6.96 -5.95 12.11
N ILE A 32 -7.82 -6.98 12.15
CA ILE A 32 -8.12 -7.76 13.35
C ILE A 32 -6.91 -8.62 13.78
N SER A 33 -6.00 -8.93 12.84
CA SER A 33 -4.88 -9.84 13.05
C SER A 33 -3.55 -9.12 13.25
N HIS A 34 -2.60 -9.77 13.93
CA HIS A 34 -1.19 -9.36 14.01
C HIS A 34 -0.89 -8.04 14.75
N HIS A 35 -1.50 -7.82 15.92
CA HIS A 35 -1.28 -6.61 16.74
C HIS A 35 0.19 -6.22 16.97
N ASN A 36 1.09 -7.20 17.16
CA ASN A 36 2.52 -6.92 17.34
C ASN A 36 3.17 -6.30 16.09
N ILE A 37 2.81 -6.80 14.91
CA ILE A 37 3.32 -6.31 13.63
C ILE A 37 2.78 -4.91 13.37
N ILE A 38 1.47 -4.72 13.56
CA ILE A 38 0.78 -3.43 13.44
C ILE A 38 1.41 -2.39 14.37
N SER A 39 1.61 -2.73 15.65
CA SER A 39 2.24 -1.83 16.63
C SER A 39 3.65 -1.42 16.21
N THR A 40 4.44 -2.36 15.68
CA THR A 40 5.80 -2.10 15.22
C THR A 40 5.81 -1.21 13.98
N LEU A 41 4.93 -1.47 13.01
CA LEU A 41 4.75 -0.63 11.83
C LEU A 41 4.31 0.77 12.21
N SER A 42 3.35 0.92 13.12
CA SER A 42 2.89 2.22 13.63
C SER A 42 4.02 3.04 14.24
N LYS A 43 4.95 2.40 14.99
CA LYS A 43 6.15 3.07 15.52
C LYS A 43 7.08 3.56 14.41
N PHE A 44 7.38 2.70 13.42
CA PHE A 44 8.23 3.10 12.28
C PHE A 44 7.61 4.22 11.44
N MET A 45 6.28 4.22 11.30
CA MET A 45 5.55 5.29 10.61
C MET A 45 5.61 6.61 11.41
N ALA A 46 5.45 6.56 12.73
CA ALA A 46 5.57 7.74 13.60
C ALA A 46 6.98 8.36 13.55
N GLU A 47 8.02 7.52 13.47
CA GLU A 47 9.42 7.95 13.29
C GLU A 47 9.76 8.40 11.86
N LYS A 48 8.81 8.30 10.90
CA LYS A 48 9.03 8.51 9.46
C LYS A 48 10.23 7.74 8.91
N ARG A 49 10.51 6.57 9.49
CA ARG A 49 11.65 5.72 9.17
C ARG A 49 11.19 4.29 8.96
N LEU A 50 10.48 4.08 7.85
CA LEU A 50 10.05 2.74 7.45
C LEU A 50 11.22 2.02 6.78
N PRO A 51 11.69 0.87 7.30
CA PRO A 51 12.66 0.04 6.59
C PRO A 51 12.02 -0.62 5.37
N HIS A 52 12.81 -1.26 4.52
CA HIS A 52 12.27 -2.18 3.51
C HIS A 52 11.60 -3.36 4.21
N LEU A 53 10.39 -3.69 3.79
CA LEU A 53 9.55 -4.71 4.41
C LEU A 53 9.35 -5.88 3.45
N LEU A 54 9.44 -7.09 3.98
CA LEU A 54 9.00 -8.31 3.32
C LEU A 54 7.84 -8.89 4.13
N LEU A 55 6.62 -8.78 3.59
CA LEU A 55 5.44 -9.36 4.19
C LEU A 55 5.19 -10.72 3.54
N TYR A 56 5.36 -11.79 4.30
CA TYR A 56 5.15 -13.17 3.82
C TYR A 56 4.18 -13.93 4.72
N GLY A 57 3.53 -14.95 4.16
CA GLY A 57 2.58 -15.80 4.88
C GLY A 57 1.46 -16.32 3.98
N PRO A 58 0.56 -17.18 4.50
CA PRO A 58 -0.52 -17.78 3.74
C PRO A 58 -1.42 -16.76 3.00
N PRO A 59 -2.12 -17.16 1.93
CA PRO A 59 -3.10 -16.29 1.29
C PRO A 59 -4.22 -15.91 2.28
N GLY A 60 -4.77 -14.70 2.13
CA GLY A 60 -5.86 -14.21 2.99
C GLY A 60 -5.46 -13.70 4.37
N THR A 61 -4.17 -13.61 4.72
CA THR A 61 -3.72 -13.05 6.01
C THR A 61 -3.63 -11.52 6.06
N GLY A 62 -4.05 -10.83 4.98
CA GLY A 62 -4.12 -9.36 4.96
C GLY A 62 -2.80 -8.65 4.67
N LYS A 63 -1.80 -9.31 4.06
CA LYS A 63 -0.50 -8.71 3.70
C LYS A 63 -0.64 -7.46 2.81
N THR A 64 -1.28 -7.63 1.64
CA THR A 64 -1.58 -6.55 0.70
C THR A 64 -2.43 -5.46 1.36
N SER A 65 -3.47 -5.85 2.10
CA SER A 65 -4.34 -4.91 2.82
C SER A 65 -3.59 -4.10 3.88
N THR A 66 -2.60 -4.70 4.55
CA THR A 66 -1.77 -4.05 5.57
C THR A 66 -0.90 -2.96 4.96
N ILE A 67 -0.17 -3.26 3.89
CA ILE A 67 0.73 -2.28 3.27
C ILE A 67 -0.05 -1.15 2.58
N LEU A 68 -1.20 -1.44 1.96
CA LEU A 68 -2.09 -0.39 1.41
C LEU A 68 -2.65 0.51 2.51
N SER A 69 -3.04 -0.05 3.66
CA SER A 69 -3.51 0.73 4.81
C SER A 69 -2.37 1.59 5.39
N CYS A 70 -1.15 1.06 5.47
CA CYS A 70 0.04 1.83 5.85
C CYS A 70 0.28 3.00 4.89
N ALA A 71 0.19 2.77 3.57
CA ALA A 71 0.40 3.79 2.56
C ALA A 71 -0.61 4.94 2.70
N ARG A 72 -1.89 4.62 2.95
CA ARG A 72 -2.96 5.61 3.20
C ARG A 72 -2.76 6.39 4.50
N GLN A 73 -2.10 5.80 5.49
CA GLN A 73 -1.78 6.46 6.75
C GLN A 73 -0.56 7.39 6.62
N LEU A 74 0.44 7.00 5.81
CA LEU A 74 1.67 7.76 5.59
C LEU A 74 1.49 8.95 4.65
N TYR A 75 0.61 8.83 3.65
CA TYR A 75 0.46 9.81 2.57
C TYR A 75 -0.97 10.30 2.46
N SER A 76 -1.15 11.60 2.22
CA SER A 76 -2.47 12.13 1.88
C SER A 76 -2.97 11.58 0.53
N PRO A 77 -4.28 11.62 0.25
CA PRO A 77 -4.82 11.22 -1.05
C PRO A 77 -4.15 11.92 -2.24
N GLN A 78 -3.76 13.20 -2.10
CA GLN A 78 -3.03 13.92 -3.15
C GLN A 78 -1.56 13.50 -3.27
N GLN A 79 -1.00 12.85 -2.25
CA GLN A 79 0.37 12.34 -2.23
C GLN A 79 0.47 10.91 -2.75
N MET A 80 -0.57 10.10 -2.58
CA MET A 80 -0.56 8.69 -3.01
C MET A 80 -0.09 8.51 -4.46
N SER A 81 -0.66 9.25 -5.42
CA SER A 81 -0.32 9.10 -6.86
C SER A 81 1.12 9.48 -7.24
N SER A 82 1.83 10.22 -6.38
CA SER A 82 3.19 10.70 -6.63
C SER A 82 4.25 10.08 -5.71
N MET A 83 3.83 9.47 -4.61
CA MET A 83 4.70 8.89 -3.58
C MET A 83 4.55 7.39 -3.41
N VAL A 84 3.47 6.79 -3.91
CA VAL A 84 3.22 5.35 -3.84
C VAL A 84 3.15 4.78 -5.25
N LEU A 85 3.96 3.76 -5.52
CA LEU A 85 3.90 2.96 -6.73
C LEU A 85 3.51 1.53 -6.33
N GLU A 86 2.33 1.08 -6.76
CA GLU A 86 1.86 -0.30 -6.57
C GLU A 86 1.98 -1.04 -7.90
N LEU A 87 2.66 -2.18 -7.88
CA LEU A 87 2.83 -3.06 -9.04
C LEU A 87 2.50 -4.49 -8.60
N ASN A 88 1.68 -5.18 -9.39
CA ASN A 88 1.45 -6.61 -9.20
C ASN A 88 2.42 -7.38 -10.10
N ALA A 89 3.40 -8.04 -9.49
CA ALA A 89 4.48 -8.70 -10.22
C ALA A 89 4.02 -9.93 -11.02
N SER A 90 2.88 -10.53 -10.69
CA SER A 90 2.33 -11.68 -11.42
C SER A 90 1.59 -11.30 -12.70
N ASP A 91 1.04 -10.07 -12.77
CA ASP A 91 0.38 -9.54 -13.95
C ASP A 91 1.39 -8.87 -14.88
N GLU A 92 2.30 -8.08 -14.31
CA GLU A 92 3.34 -7.34 -15.03
C GLU A 92 4.61 -8.18 -15.23
N ARG A 93 4.48 -9.27 -16.00
CA ARG A 93 5.48 -10.34 -16.19
C ARG A 93 6.72 -9.99 -17.02
N GLY A 94 7.23 -8.76 -16.92
CA GLY A 94 8.39 -8.31 -17.67
C GLY A 94 9.50 -7.76 -16.79
N ILE A 95 10.73 -8.23 -17.02
CA ILE A 95 11.97 -7.61 -16.52
C ILE A 95 12.05 -6.11 -16.87
N ASP A 96 11.43 -5.74 -18.00
CA ASP A 96 11.35 -4.37 -18.49
C ASP A 96 10.40 -3.49 -17.66
N VAL A 97 9.39 -4.08 -17.02
CA VAL A 97 8.44 -3.36 -16.15
C VAL A 97 9.07 -3.07 -14.78
N VAL A 98 9.99 -3.91 -14.34
CA VAL A 98 10.81 -3.65 -13.15
C VAL A 98 11.84 -2.56 -13.44
N ARG A 99 12.53 -2.63 -14.58
CA ARG A 99 13.66 -1.71 -14.88
C ARG A 99 13.23 -0.34 -15.38
N GLY A 100 12.05 -0.18 -15.97
CA GLY A 100 11.55 1.12 -16.44
C GLY A 100 10.82 1.88 -15.32
N PRO A 101 9.55 1.56 -15.05
CA PRO A 101 8.70 2.22 -14.06
C PRO A 101 9.34 2.39 -12.68
N ILE A 102 9.90 1.32 -12.10
CA ILE A 102 10.46 1.39 -10.73
C ILE A 102 11.70 2.28 -10.70
N LEU A 103 12.62 2.11 -11.66
CA LEU A 103 13.83 2.91 -11.73
C LEU A 103 13.52 4.40 -11.95
N ASN A 104 12.58 4.70 -12.86
CA ASN A 104 12.11 6.06 -13.11
C ASN A 104 11.44 6.65 -11.86
N PHE A 105 10.60 5.87 -11.17
CA PHE A 105 9.94 6.32 -9.96
C PHE A 105 10.93 6.53 -8.80
N ALA A 106 11.89 5.64 -8.61
CA ALA A 106 12.91 5.76 -7.58
C ALA A 106 13.87 6.93 -7.83
N SER A 107 14.23 7.17 -9.09
CA SER A 107 15.19 8.23 -9.48
C SER A 107 14.58 9.62 -9.56
N THR A 108 13.28 9.73 -9.85
CA THR A 108 12.60 11.03 -9.94
C THR A 108 12.50 11.69 -8.57
N LYS A 109 13.11 12.87 -8.38
CA LYS A 109 12.92 13.63 -7.13
C LYS A 109 11.47 14.11 -7.03
N ALA A 110 10.81 13.87 -5.90
CA ALA A 110 9.49 14.43 -5.65
C ALA A 110 9.61 15.96 -5.53
N VAL A 111 8.99 16.68 -6.47
CA VAL A 111 9.22 18.13 -6.67
C VAL A 111 8.82 18.99 -5.47
N PHE A 112 7.88 18.54 -4.61
CA PHE A 112 7.28 19.40 -3.57
C PHE A 112 6.98 18.73 -2.22
N LYS A 113 7.54 17.55 -1.92
CA LYS A 113 7.06 16.76 -0.76
C LYS A 113 8.22 16.10 -0.01
N SER A 114 8.36 16.44 1.27
CA SER A 114 9.34 15.81 2.17
C SER A 114 8.90 14.39 2.51
N GLY A 115 9.74 13.39 2.27
CA GLY A 115 9.49 12.00 2.63
C GLY A 115 10.25 11.02 1.75
N PHE A 116 10.17 9.74 2.10
CA PHE A 116 10.59 8.65 1.21
C PHE A 116 9.45 8.29 0.26
N LYS A 117 9.79 7.64 -0.86
CA LYS A 117 8.81 7.02 -1.76
C LYS A 117 8.54 5.59 -1.31
N LEU A 118 7.32 5.12 -1.52
CA LEU A 118 6.90 3.76 -1.23
C LEU A 118 6.66 3.02 -2.55
N ILE A 119 7.34 1.90 -2.73
CA ILE A 119 7.12 0.98 -3.84
C ILE A 119 6.58 -0.32 -3.23
N ILE A 120 5.46 -0.79 -3.73
CA ILE A 120 4.77 -2.00 -3.30
C ILE A 120 4.81 -2.97 -4.47
N LEU A 121 5.49 -4.10 -4.27
CA LEU A 121 5.53 -5.20 -5.22
C LEU A 121 4.67 -6.32 -4.66
N ASP A 122 3.45 -6.46 -5.16
CA ASP A 122 2.59 -7.58 -4.78
C ASP A 122 2.95 -8.84 -5.60
N GLU A 123 2.72 -10.01 -5.01
CA GLU A 123 3.06 -11.32 -5.61
C GLU A 123 4.51 -11.38 -6.14
N CYS A 124 5.46 -10.79 -5.40
CA CYS A 124 6.86 -10.70 -5.81
C CYS A 124 7.56 -12.07 -5.95
N ASP A 125 6.98 -13.14 -5.40
CA ASP A 125 7.41 -14.51 -5.61
C ASP A 125 7.19 -15.02 -7.04
N ALA A 126 6.32 -14.36 -7.81
CA ALA A 126 6.12 -14.62 -9.24
C ALA A 126 7.21 -14.00 -10.14
N MET A 127 8.11 -13.17 -9.59
CA MET A 127 9.22 -12.59 -10.36
C MET A 127 10.26 -13.65 -10.75
N THR A 128 10.73 -13.62 -11.99
CA THR A 128 11.79 -14.53 -12.45
C THR A 128 13.14 -14.17 -11.82
N ASN A 129 14.01 -15.17 -11.61
CA ASN A 129 15.34 -15.00 -11.01
C ASN A 129 16.32 -14.16 -11.84
N ASP A 130 16.02 -13.83 -13.09
CA ASP A 130 16.89 -13.06 -13.99
C ASP A 130 16.91 -11.55 -13.69
N ALA A 131 16.71 -11.16 -12.43
CA ALA A 131 16.75 -9.76 -11.98
C ALA A 131 18.19 -9.21 -11.91
#